data_AF-A0A917LMK8-F1
#
_entry.id   AF-A0A917LMK8-F1
#
_cell.length_a   1.000
_cell.length_b   1.000
_cell.length_c   1.000
_cell.angle_alpha   90.00
_cell.angle_beta   90.00
_cell.angle_gamma   90.00
#
_symmetry.space_group_name_H-M   'P 1'
#
loop_
_entity.id
_entity.type
_entity.pdbx_description
1 polymer ?
#
loop_
_entity_poly.entity_id
_entity_poly.type
_entity_poly.pdbx_seq_one_letter_code
_entity_poly.pdbx_strand_id
1 'polypeptide(L)'
;MKFQDLLAYKKGFDLAMKIFNISKSFPKEETYSLTDQIRRSSRSVCANMAEAYKKRLYQKLFISKLTDSDAENSETQTWLEFALACEYINQETFEELTPDSIEIGKLTI
;
A
#
# COMPACT_ATOMS: atom_id res chain seq x y z
N MET A 1 13.66 -18.85 4.42
CA MET A 1 12.80 -17.83 3.79
C MET A 1 12.47 -16.75 4.82
N LYS A 2 12.70 -15.50 4.48
CA LYS A 2 12.28 -14.32 5.25
C LYS A 2 11.03 -13.73 4.60
N PHE A 3 10.26 -12.92 5.32
CA PHE A 3 9.06 -12.29 4.75
C PHE A 3 9.41 -11.32 3.61
N GLN A 4 10.61 -10.74 3.63
CA GLN A 4 11.13 -9.89 2.56
C GLN A 4 11.35 -10.64 1.23
N ASP A 5 11.36 -11.98 1.26
CA ASP A 5 11.50 -12.79 0.05
C ASP A 5 10.15 -12.93 -0.69
N LEU A 6 9.02 -12.63 -0.03
CA LEU A 6 7.68 -12.72 -0.62
C LEU A 6 7.51 -11.71 -1.75
N LEU A 7 6.97 -12.16 -2.88
CA LEU A 7 6.72 -11.29 -4.04
C LEU A 7 5.74 -10.16 -3.68
N ALA A 8 4.69 -10.48 -2.93
CA ALA A 8 3.72 -9.50 -2.44
C ALA A 8 4.38 -8.39 -1.61
N TYR A 9 5.33 -8.76 -0.75
CA TYR A 9 6.07 -7.80 0.07
C TYR A 9 6.97 -6.89 -0.76
N LYS A 10 7.72 -7.45 -1.72
CA LYS A 10 8.61 -6.66 -2.59
C LYS A 10 7.81 -5.61 -3.38
N LYS A 11 6.70 -6.03 -4.00
CA LYS A 11 5.80 -5.14 -4.74
C LYS A 11 5.16 -4.09 -3.84
N GLY A 12 4.66 -4.50 -2.66
CA GLY A 12 4.11 -3.58 -1.67
C GLY A 12 5.13 -2.52 -1.23
N PHE A 13 6.38 -2.92 -1.03
CA PHE A 13 7.44 -2.01 -0.62
C PHE A 13 7.80 -1.02 -1.74
N ASP A 14 7.94 -1.51 -2.97
CA ASP A 14 8.21 -0.68 -4.14
C ASP A 14 7.09 0.35 -4.36
N LEU A 15 5.82 -0.09 -4.29
CA LEU A 15 4.66 0.81 -4.39
C LEU A 15 4.66 1.87 -3.28
N ALA A 16 4.88 1.48 -2.03
CA ALA A 16 4.95 2.42 -0.90
C ALA A 16 6.06 3.46 -1.08
N MET A 17 7.19 3.07 -1.69
CA MET A 17 8.29 3.98 -1.99
C MET A 17 7.99 4.92 -3.17
N LYS A 18 7.32 4.43 -4.22
CA LYS A 18 6.81 5.29 -5.31
C LYS A 18 5.86 6.34 -4.75
N ILE A 19 4.86 5.93 -3.96
CA ILE A 19 3.90 6.80 -3.26
C ILE A 19 4.60 7.82 -2.37
N PHE A 20 5.61 7.40 -1.59
CA PHE A 20 6.37 8.32 -0.77
C PHE A 20 7.08 9.40 -1.60
N ASN A 21 7.65 9.04 -2.75
CA ASN A 21 8.35 9.98 -3.61
C ASN A 21 7.39 10.96 -4.31
N ILE A 22 6.28 10.48 -4.88
CA ILE A 22 5.30 11.36 -5.54
C ILE A 22 4.66 12.33 -4.54
N SER A 23 4.34 11.86 -3.32
CA SER A 23 3.72 12.71 -2.30
C SER A 23 4.62 13.83 -1.76
N LYS A 24 5.89 13.91 -2.18
CA LYS A 24 6.75 15.06 -1.87
C LYS A 24 6.37 16.31 -2.67
N SER A 25 5.66 16.16 -3.80
CA SER A 25 5.18 17.29 -4.61
C SER A 25 3.78 17.77 -4.22
N PHE A 26 3.12 17.10 -3.26
CA PHE A 26 1.77 17.49 -2.83
C PHE A 26 1.79 18.85 -2.10
N PRO A 27 0.67 19.58 -2.09
CA PRO A 27 0.57 20.85 -1.36
C PRO A 27 0.94 20.70 0.11
N LYS A 28 1.56 21.73 0.70
CA LYS A 28 2.00 21.68 2.10
C LYS A 28 0.83 21.55 3.06
N GLU A 29 -0.33 22.08 2.68
CA GLU A 29 -1.59 22.01 3.43
C GLU A 29 -2.06 20.56 3.61
N GLU A 30 -1.69 19.65 2.71
CA GLU A 30 -2.05 18.23 2.75
C GLU A 30 -1.12 17.36 3.60
N THR A 31 -0.08 17.96 4.22
CA THR A 31 0.95 17.22 4.97
C THR A 31 0.35 16.28 6.02
N TYR A 32 -0.65 16.75 6.76
CA TYR A 32 -1.33 16.01 7.83
C TYR A 32 -2.72 15.48 7.42
N SER A 33 -3.02 15.53 6.11
CA SER A 33 -4.26 15.07 5.51
C SER A 33 -3.89 13.97 4.50
N LEU A 34 -4.07 14.19 3.20
CA LEU A 34 -3.89 13.16 2.18
C LEU A 34 -2.48 12.57 2.19
N THR A 35 -1.45 13.41 2.39
CA THR A 35 -0.04 12.97 2.38
C THR A 35 0.27 11.97 3.49
N ASP A 36 -0.24 12.20 4.71
CA ASP A 36 -0.01 11.27 5.83
C ASP A 36 -0.76 9.97 5.61
N GLN A 37 -2.04 10.07 5.21
CA GLN A 37 -2.91 8.90 5.06
C GLN A 37 -2.42 7.94 3.98
N ILE A 38 -2.04 8.44 2.80
CA ILE A 38 -1.56 7.59 1.70
C ILE A 38 -0.20 6.94 2.03
N ARG A 39 0.66 7.64 2.77
CA ARG A 39 1.96 7.10 3.20
C ARG A 39 1.79 6.03 4.28
N ARG A 40 0.82 6.20 5.18
CA ARG A 40 0.57 5.25 6.26
C ARG A 40 -0.07 3.97 5.73
N SER A 41 -1.15 4.08 4.98
CA SER A 41 -1.86 2.93 4.39
C SER A 41 -0.92 2.09 3.52
N SER A 42 -0.20 2.71 2.58
CA SER A 42 0.73 2.00 1.70
C SER A 42 1.86 1.25 2.44
N ARG A 43 2.39 1.82 3.53
CA ARG A 43 3.40 1.14 4.37
C ARG A 43 2.79 0.06 5.25
N SER A 44 1.53 0.22 5.67
CA SER A 44 0.81 -0.72 6.52
C SER A 44 0.58 -2.06 5.82
N VAL A 45 0.43 -2.06 4.49
CA VAL A 45 0.42 -3.30 3.67
C VAL A 45 1.64 -4.18 4.00
N CYS A 46 2.85 -3.61 3.89
CA CYS A 46 4.08 -4.34 4.18
C CYS A 46 4.21 -4.76 5.65
N ALA A 47 3.77 -3.91 6.57
CA ALA A 47 3.79 -4.20 8.00
C ALA A 47 2.89 -5.40 8.35
N ASN A 48 1.65 -5.40 7.84
CA ASN A 48 0.69 -6.47 8.02
C ASN A 48 1.14 -7.78 7.35
N MET A 49 1.77 -7.73 6.17
CA MET A 49 2.39 -8.92 5.55
C MET A 49 3.51 -9.52 6.42
N ALA A 50 4.37 -8.67 6.99
CA ALA A 50 5.44 -9.13 7.87
C ALA A 50 4.88 -9.80 9.14
N GLU A 51 3.83 -9.22 9.72
CA GLU A 51 3.10 -9.80 10.85
C GLU A 51 2.41 -11.12 10.49
N ALA A 52 1.71 -11.18 9.36
CA ALA A 52 1.08 -12.38 8.85
C ALA A 52 2.12 -13.49 8.73
N TYR A 53 3.25 -13.21 8.07
CA TYR A 53 4.33 -14.18 7.93
C TYR A 53 4.83 -14.71 9.28
N LYS A 54 4.93 -13.87 10.32
CA LYS A 54 5.33 -14.30 11.67
C LYS A 54 4.25 -15.14 12.37
N LYS A 55 2.98 -14.86 12.11
CA LYS A 55 1.80 -15.57 12.67
C LYS A 55 1.36 -16.78 11.85
N ARG A 56 2.04 -17.12 10.75
CA ARG A 56 1.67 -18.19 9.78
C ARG A 56 1.43 -19.59 10.35
N LEU A 57 1.95 -19.90 11.54
CA LEU A 57 1.70 -21.18 12.22
C LEU A 57 0.27 -21.27 12.79
N TYR A 58 -0.39 -20.13 13.00
CA TYR A 58 -1.74 -20.04 13.54
C TYR A 58 -2.68 -19.51 12.46
N GLN A 59 -3.34 -20.42 11.74
CA GLN A 59 -4.12 -20.13 10.53
C GLN A 59 -5.10 -18.95 10.70
N LYS A 60 -5.84 -18.88 11.81
CA LYS A 60 -6.79 -17.78 12.08
C LYS A 60 -6.10 -16.42 12.15
N LEU A 61 -4.97 -16.32 12.85
CA LEU A 61 -4.20 -15.09 12.98
C LEU A 61 -3.48 -14.72 11.67
N PHE A 62 -3.03 -15.73 10.93
CA PHE A 62 -2.42 -15.55 9.62
C PHE A 62 -3.39 -14.92 8.64
N ILE A 63 -4.58 -15.53 8.47
CA ILE A 63 -5.63 -15.03 7.57
C ILE A 63 -6.08 -13.64 8.01
N SER A 64 -6.33 -13.43 9.31
CA SER A 64 -6.71 -12.11 9.83
C SER A 64 -5.69 -11.02 9.48
N LYS A 65 -4.39 -11.32 9.50
CA LYS A 65 -3.37 -10.32 9.15
C LYS A 65 -3.21 -10.12 7.64
N LEU A 66 -3.49 -11.14 6.83
CA LEU A 66 -3.58 -10.96 5.38
C LEU A 66 -4.78 -10.10 5.00
N THR A 67 -5.93 -10.28 5.64
CA THR A 67 -7.10 -9.41 5.41
C THR A 67 -6.84 -7.97 5.86
N ASP A 68 -6.13 -7.76 6.97
CA ASP A 68 -5.69 -6.41 7.35
C ASP A 68 -4.79 -5.79 6.28
N SER A 69 -3.85 -6.58 5.73
CA SER A 69 -2.98 -6.12 4.63
C SER A 69 -3.75 -5.73 3.38
N ASP A 70 -4.79 -6.48 3.00
CA ASP A 70 -5.61 -6.20 1.83
C ASP A 70 -6.53 -4.98 2.04
N ALA A 71 -7.05 -4.81 3.25
CA ALA A 71 -7.81 -3.62 3.64
C ALA A 71 -6.96 -2.34 3.49
N GLU A 72 -5.70 -2.38 3.97
CA GLU A 72 -4.75 -1.25 3.83
C GLU A 72 -4.37 -0.98 2.36
N ASN A 73 -4.33 -2.03 1.54
CA ASN A 73 -4.09 -1.89 0.10
C ASN A 73 -5.29 -1.22 -0.59
N SER A 74 -6.52 -1.56 -0.19
CA SER A 74 -7.75 -0.91 -0.67
C SER A 74 -7.85 0.54 -0.20
N GLU A 75 -7.42 0.84 1.02
CA GLU A 75 -7.30 2.22 1.51
C GLU A 75 -6.28 3.00 0.67
N THR A 76 -5.13 2.39 0.34
CA THR A 76 -4.13 3.00 -0.54
C THR A 76 -4.70 3.35 -1.91
N GLN A 77 -5.53 2.48 -2.51
CA GLN A 77 -6.20 2.74 -3.79
C GLN A 77 -7.15 3.93 -3.68
N THR A 78 -7.97 3.97 -2.63
CA THR A 78 -8.87 5.09 -2.34
C THR A 78 -8.10 6.42 -2.30
N TRP A 79 -6.95 6.45 -1.63
CA TRP A 79 -6.14 7.66 -1.56
C TRP A 79 -5.45 8.03 -2.88
N LEU A 80 -5.13 7.06 -3.75
CA LEU A 80 -4.67 7.34 -5.11
C LEU A 80 -5.79 7.99 -5.95
N GLU A 81 -7.03 7.53 -5.80
CA GLU A 81 -8.19 8.15 -6.47
C GLU A 81 -8.40 9.60 -6.01
N PHE A 82 -8.31 9.87 -4.71
CA PHE A 82 -8.35 11.23 -4.18
C PHE A 82 -7.19 12.08 -4.71
N ALA A 83 -5.96 11.55 -4.74
CA ALA A 83 -4.81 12.28 -5.24
C ALA A 83 -4.98 12.67 -6.73
N LEU A 84 -5.60 11.80 -7.54
CA LEU A 84 -5.94 12.09 -8.92
C LEU A 84 -7.05 13.14 -9.03
N ALA A 85 -8.14 12.98 -8.27
CA ALA A 85 -9.29 13.89 -8.29
C ALA A 85 -8.93 15.31 -7.81
N CYS A 86 -7.97 15.42 -6.88
CA CYS A 86 -7.41 16.70 -6.42
C CYS A 86 -6.29 17.24 -7.34
N GLU A 87 -5.99 16.56 -8.45
CA GLU A 87 -4.94 16.93 -9.42
C GLU A 87 -3.52 16.98 -8.81
N TYR A 88 -3.29 16.26 -7.70
CA TYR A 88 -1.97 16.14 -7.08
C TYR A 88 -1.06 15.14 -7.82
N ILE A 89 -1.67 14.24 -8.58
CA ILE A 89 -1.03 13.39 -9.57
C ILE A 89 -1.81 13.47 -10.89
N ASN A 90 -1.15 13.15 -12.00
CA ASN A 90 -1.80 13.07 -13.31
C ASN A 90 -2.30 11.64 -13.60
N GLN A 91 -3.11 11.51 -14.67
CA GLN A 91 -3.67 10.23 -15.10
C GLN A 91 -2.59 9.17 -15.37
N GLU A 92 -1.48 9.56 -16.01
CA GLU A 92 -0.35 8.67 -16.30
C GLU A 92 0.26 8.07 -15.02
N THR A 93 0.49 8.89 -13.99
CA THR A 93 1.01 8.44 -12.70
C THR A 93 0.01 7.52 -12.00
N PHE A 94 -1.28 7.84 -12.07
CA PHE A 94 -2.33 6.99 -11.49
C PHE A 94 -2.37 5.60 -12.16
N GLU A 95 -2.27 5.56 -13.49
CA GLU A 95 -2.22 4.34 -14.29
C GLU A 95 -0.92 3.54 -14.10
N GLU A 96 0.17 4.19 -13.69
CA GLU A 96 1.40 3.49 -13.30
C GLU A 96 1.27 2.79 -11.94
N LEU A 97 0.63 3.44 -10.96
CA LEU A 97 0.61 2.97 -9.56
C LEU A 97 -0.52 1.97 -9.27
N THR A 98 -1.67 2.15 -9.91
CA THR A 98 -2.86 1.33 -9.64
C THR A 98 -2.67 -0.15 -9.97
N PRO A 99 -2.04 -0.54 -11.10
CA PRO A 99 -1.78 -1.94 -11.41
C PRO A 99 -0.91 -2.65 -10.36
N ASP A 100 0.09 -1.96 -9.80
CA ASP A 100 0.93 -2.49 -8.74
C ASP A 100 0.09 -2.86 -7.50
N SER A 101 -0.86 -1.99 -7.12
CA SER A 101 -1.78 -2.25 -6.00
C SER A 101 -2.73 -3.42 -6.27
N ILE A 102 -3.26 -3.54 -7.48
CA ILE A 102 -4.13 -4.67 -7.88
C ILE A 102 -3.36 -5.99 -7.81
N GLU A 103 -2.12 -6.00 -8.27
CA GLU A 103 -1.28 -7.20 -8.23
C GLU A 103 -0.94 -7.61 -6.79
N ILE A 104 -0.65 -6.64 -5.91
CA ILE A 104 -0.43 -6.89 -4.49
C ILE A 104 -1.63 -7.61 -3.86
N GLY A 105 -2.86 -7.16 -4.12
CA GLY A 105 -4.08 -7.80 -3.62
C GLY A 105 -4.19 -9.27 -4.06
N LYS A 106 -3.95 -9.55 -5.35
CA LYS A 106 -3.95 -10.91 -5.92
C LYS A 106 -2.89 -11.84 -5.32
N LEU A 107 -1.78 -11.29 -4.82
CA LEU A 107 -0.72 -12.06 -4.19
C LEU A 107 -0.92 -12.24 -2.69
N THR A 108 -1.85 -11.51 -2.08
CA THR A 108 -2.11 -11.48 -0.64
C THR A 108 -3.23 -12.46 -0.23
N ILE A 109 -4.21 -12.69 -1.11
CA ILE A 109 -5.39 -13.54 -0.88
C ILE A 109 -5.35 -14.79 -1.75
#